data_AF-A0A503P9Q0-F1
#
_entry.id   AF-A0A503P9Q0-F1
#
_cell.length_a   1.000
_cell.length_b   1.000
_cell.length_c   1.000
_cell.angle_alpha   90.00
_cell.angle_beta   90.00
_cell.angle_gamma   90.00
#
_symmetry.space_group_name_H-M   'P 1'
#
loop_
_entity.id
_entity.type
_entity.pdbx_description
1 polymer ?
#
loop_
_entity_poly.entity_id
_entity_poly.type
_entity_poly.pdbx_seq_one_letter_code
_entity_poly.pdbx_strand_id
1 'polypeptide(L)'
;MKHSARLLASATALLVAGSTGFAADIIGEPAVNYCRTVGTSDLVLTDNMVELKDHVVKLMDESVAVANSPEWINSSRPAFVWASEAKVACGMAYGYLKTNYKDEDTLNKCECFHDRMVEYMH
;
A
#
# COMPACT_ATOMS: atom_id res chain seq x y z
N MET A 1 70.04 23.18 12.82
CA MET A 1 68.91 23.98 13.36
C MET A 1 67.66 23.11 13.29
N LYS A 2 67.10 22.77 14.46
CA LYS A 2 65.85 22.01 14.66
C LYS A 2 64.67 22.97 14.50
N HIS A 3 63.58 22.50 13.89
CA HIS A 3 62.16 22.77 14.22
C HIS A 3 61.33 21.86 13.30
N SER A 4 60.25 21.18 13.66
CA SER A 4 59.61 20.84 14.93
C SER A 4 58.58 19.77 14.56
N ALA A 5 58.40 18.79 15.43
CA ALA A 5 57.38 17.75 15.33
C ALA A 5 55.95 18.32 15.26
N ARG A 6 55.02 17.57 14.64
CA ARG A 6 53.68 17.32 15.19
C ARG A 6 53.03 16.13 14.51
N LEU A 7 52.78 15.11 15.33
CA LEU A 7 51.77 14.08 15.16
C LEU A 7 50.41 14.71 14.80
N LEU A 8 49.54 13.98 14.09
CA LEU A 8 48.26 13.50 14.65
C LEU A 8 47.55 12.60 13.64
N ALA A 9 47.18 11.41 14.14
CA ALA A 9 46.36 10.42 13.49
C ALA A 9 44.97 10.98 13.15
N SER A 10 44.38 10.49 12.07
CA SER A 10 42.92 10.56 11.88
C SER A 10 42.47 9.35 11.06
N ALA A 11 42.25 8.25 11.77
CA ALA A 11 41.44 7.14 11.30
C ALA A 11 39.97 7.57 11.36
N THR A 12 39.40 7.98 10.23
CA THR A 12 37.95 8.22 10.15
C THR A 12 37.30 6.88 9.83
N ALA A 13 36.86 6.19 10.89
CA ALA A 13 35.97 5.03 10.78
C ALA A 13 34.69 5.47 10.06
N LEU A 14 34.45 4.94 8.86
CA LEU A 14 33.12 4.97 8.25
C LEU A 14 32.22 4.06 9.10
N LEU A 15 31.49 4.68 10.02
CA LEU A 15 30.37 4.06 10.71
C LEU A 15 29.34 3.66 9.66
N VAL A 16 29.17 2.36 9.48
CA VAL A 16 27.99 1.77 8.84
C VAL A 16 26.80 2.16 9.72
N ALA A 17 26.15 3.27 9.41
CA ALA A 17 24.82 3.54 9.90
C ALA A 17 23.91 2.52 9.21
N GLY A 18 23.65 1.41 9.91
CA GLY A 18 22.59 0.50 9.53
C GLY A 18 21.32 1.33 9.38
N SER A 19 20.80 1.38 8.16
CA SER A 19 19.46 1.90 7.89
C SER A 19 18.49 0.99 8.65
N THR A 20 18.19 1.38 9.88
CA THR A 20 17.01 0.89 10.57
C THR A 20 15.83 1.41 9.78
N GLY A 21 15.36 0.60 8.83
CA GLY A 21 14.12 0.85 8.12
C GLY A 21 12.97 0.71 9.10
N PHE A 22 12.74 1.76 9.90
CA PHE A 22 11.46 1.93 10.55
C PHE A 22 10.49 2.40 9.47
N ALA A 23 9.37 1.70 9.33
CA ALA A 23 8.25 2.21 8.56
C ALA A 23 7.88 3.59 9.14
N ALA A 24 7.64 4.58 8.28
CA ALA A 24 7.14 5.87 8.71
C ALA A 24 5.68 5.74 9.15
N ASP A 25 5.43 5.11 10.29
CA ASP A 25 4.17 5.32 11.00
C ASP A 25 4.27 6.67 11.71
N ILE A 26 3.28 7.53 11.48
CA ILE A 26 3.19 8.82 12.16
C ILE A 26 2.84 8.51 13.63
N ILE A 27 3.85 8.50 14.50
CA ILE A 27 3.65 8.28 15.94
C ILE A 27 2.99 9.53 16.50
N GLY A 28 1.65 9.54 16.60
CA GLY A 28 0.90 10.58 17.31
C GLY A 28 -0.39 11.07 16.65
N GLU A 29 -0.65 10.75 15.38
CA GLU A 29 -1.99 10.97 14.80
C GLU A 29 -2.83 9.70 14.91
N PRO A 30 -4.15 9.81 15.17
CA PRO A 30 -5.02 8.65 15.09
C PRO A 30 -4.87 8.02 13.71
N ALA A 31 -4.69 6.69 13.66
CA ALA A 31 -4.68 5.96 12.40
C ALA A 31 -5.91 6.38 11.60
N VAL A 32 -5.69 7.13 10.52
CA VAL A 32 -6.78 7.62 9.70
C VAL A 32 -7.41 6.38 9.08
N ASN A 33 -8.55 5.97 9.62
CA ASN A 33 -9.24 4.76 9.20
C ASN A 33 -10.01 5.11 7.93
N TYR A 34 -9.26 5.25 6.83
CA TYR A 34 -9.80 5.66 5.52
C TYR A 34 -10.86 4.69 5.00
N CYS A 35 -10.80 3.44 5.47
CA CYS A 35 -11.72 2.37 5.16
C CYS A 35 -12.17 1.73 6.47
N ARG A 36 -13.42 1.96 6.88
CA ARG A 36 -13.99 1.22 8.00
C ARG A 36 -13.97 -0.26 7.64
N THR A 37 -13.36 -1.08 8.49
CA THR A 37 -13.38 -2.55 8.38
C THR A 37 -14.80 -3.14 8.47
N VAL A 38 -15.78 -2.29 8.81
CA VAL A 38 -17.21 -2.57 8.89
C VAL A 38 -17.98 -1.44 8.18
N GLY A 39 -18.12 -1.58 6.88
CA GLY A 39 -19.15 -0.96 6.04
C GLY A 39 -19.79 -2.08 5.22
N THR A 40 -21.01 -1.90 4.71
CA THR A 40 -21.59 -2.90 3.79
C THR A 40 -20.96 -2.72 2.42
N SER A 41 -19.76 -3.25 2.23
CA SER A 41 -19.16 -3.46 0.91
C SER A 41 -20.11 -4.31 0.06
N ASP A 42 -20.34 -3.89 -1.19
CA ASP A 42 -21.15 -4.65 -2.14
C ASP A 42 -20.51 -6.02 -2.43
N LEU A 43 -19.17 -6.11 -2.38
CA LEU A 43 -18.46 -7.40 -2.45
C LEU A 43 -18.83 -8.31 -1.28
N VAL A 44 -18.84 -7.79 -0.05
CA VAL A 44 -19.21 -8.58 1.14
C VAL A 44 -20.67 -9.03 1.08
N LEU A 45 -21.56 -8.27 0.43
CA LEU A 45 -22.96 -8.66 0.25
C LEU A 45 -23.19 -9.66 -0.89
N THR A 46 -22.19 -9.91 -1.74
CA THR A 46 -22.32 -10.86 -2.84
C THR A 46 -22.26 -12.31 -2.32
N ASP A 47 -23.34 -13.06 -2.52
CA ASP A 47 -23.47 -14.47 -2.10
C ASP A 47 -22.93 -15.46 -3.13
N ASN A 48 -23.00 -15.12 -4.42
CA ASN A 48 -22.51 -15.99 -5.48
C ASN A 48 -20.98 -15.91 -5.54
N MET A 49 -20.31 -17.02 -5.21
CA MET A 49 -18.84 -17.08 -5.16
C MET A 49 -18.14 -16.91 -6.51
N VAL A 50 -18.81 -17.23 -7.62
CA VAL A 50 -18.24 -17.00 -8.96
C VAL A 50 -18.31 -15.51 -9.28
N GLU A 51 -19.48 -14.90 -9.09
CA GLU A 51 -19.70 -13.48 -9.27
C GLU A 51 -18.79 -12.63 -8.37
N LEU A 52 -18.65 -13.00 -7.10
CA LEU A 52 -17.76 -12.33 -6.15
C LEU A 52 -16.30 -12.37 -6.61
N LYS A 53 -15.83 -13.51 -7.15
CA LYS A 53 -14.48 -13.61 -7.72
C LYS A 53 -14.32 -12.70 -8.93
N ASP A 54 -15.29 -12.66 -9.82
CA ASP A 54 -15.26 -11.82 -11.02
C ASP A 54 -15.24 -10.33 -10.65
N HIS A 55 -16.03 -9.92 -9.66
CA HIS A 55 -16.02 -8.55 -9.14
C HIS A 55 -14.68 -8.17 -8.51
N VAL A 56 -14.12 -9.03 -7.64
CA VAL A 56 -12.80 -8.79 -7.03
C VAL A 56 -11.70 -8.69 -8.08
N VAL A 57 -11.71 -9.57 -9.09
CA VAL A 57 -10.72 -9.55 -10.18
C VAL A 57 -10.85 -8.27 -11.01
N LYS A 58 -12.07 -7.84 -11.31
CA LYS A 58 -12.31 -6.58 -12.03
C LYS A 58 -11.70 -5.39 -11.30
N LEU A 59 -11.99 -5.23 -10.01
CA LEU A 59 -11.43 -4.14 -9.20
C LEU A 59 -9.91 -4.22 -9.14
N MET A 60 -9.36 -5.43 -8.96
CA MET A 60 -7.91 -5.67 -8.97
C MET A 60 -7.27 -5.22 -10.29
N ASP A 61 -7.83 -5.62 -11.43
CA ASP A 61 -7.27 -5.32 -12.75
C ASP A 61 -7.31 -3.82 -13.05
N GLU A 62 -8.39 -3.14 -12.69
CA GLU A 62 -8.51 -1.67 -12.79
C GLU A 62 -7.45 -0.98 -11.94
N SER A 63 -7.26 -1.41 -10.68
CA SER A 63 -6.22 -0.88 -9.80
C SER A 63 -4.81 -1.17 -10.30
N VAL A 64 -4.56 -2.36 -10.88
CA VAL A 64 -3.28 -2.69 -11.52
C VAL A 64 -3.01 -1.77 -12.70
N ALA A 65 -4.02 -1.46 -13.52
CA ALA A 65 -3.87 -0.56 -14.66
C ALA A 65 -3.49 0.86 -14.19
N VAL A 66 -4.17 1.38 -13.17
CA VAL A 66 -3.87 2.70 -12.60
C VAL A 66 -2.47 2.74 -11.98
N ALA A 67 -2.12 1.73 -11.18
CA ALA A 67 -0.81 1.64 -10.52
C ALA A 67 0.37 1.48 -11.50
N ASN A 68 0.12 1.04 -12.74
CA ASN A 68 1.14 0.91 -13.78
C ASN A 68 1.15 2.09 -14.78
N SER A 69 0.22 3.03 -14.69
CA SER A 69 0.12 4.15 -15.62
C SER A 69 1.10 5.27 -15.25
N PRO A 70 1.97 5.73 -16.19
CA PRO A 70 2.84 6.87 -15.95
C PRO A 70 2.11 8.17 -15.58
N GLU A 71 0.85 8.32 -16.00
CA GLU A 71 0.01 9.47 -15.65
C GLU A 71 -0.22 9.55 -14.13
N TRP A 72 -0.51 8.41 -13.50
CA TRP A 72 -0.81 8.35 -12.07
C TRP A 72 0.46 8.21 -11.23
N ILE A 73 1.44 7.43 -11.69
CA ILE A 73 2.73 7.24 -11.02
C ILE A 73 3.47 8.58 -10.82
N ASN A 74 3.44 9.46 -11.84
CA ASN A 74 4.14 10.75 -11.79
C ASN A 74 3.26 11.89 -11.25
N SER A 75 2.04 11.58 -10.82
CA SER A 75 1.11 12.56 -10.25
C SER A 75 1.37 12.76 -8.76
N SER A 76 1.13 13.97 -8.26
CA SER A 76 1.08 14.24 -6.82
C SER A 76 -0.25 13.83 -6.18
N ARG A 77 -1.23 13.40 -6.99
CA ARG A 77 -2.56 12.96 -6.50
C ARG A 77 -2.44 11.61 -5.80
N PRO A 78 -3.26 11.33 -4.77
CA PRO A 78 -3.21 10.05 -4.04
C PRO A 78 -3.63 8.81 -4.84
N ALA A 79 -4.11 8.95 -6.09
CA ALA A 79 -4.64 7.86 -6.90
C ALA A 79 -3.66 6.68 -7.04
N PHE A 80 -2.36 6.94 -7.24
CA PHE A 80 -1.34 5.88 -7.33
C PHE A 80 -1.20 5.08 -6.03
N VAL A 81 -1.24 5.76 -4.88
CA VAL A 81 -1.14 5.11 -3.57
C VAL A 81 -2.34 4.20 -3.36
N TRP A 82 -3.55 4.73 -3.55
CA TRP A 82 -4.78 3.95 -3.39
C TRP A 82 -4.90 2.80 -4.41
N ALA A 83 -4.46 3.00 -5.64
CA ALA A 83 -4.38 1.93 -6.63
C ALA A 83 -3.43 0.80 -6.19
N SER A 84 -2.31 1.16 -5.58
CA SER A 84 -1.32 0.18 -5.09
C SER A 84 -1.86 -0.61 -3.90
N GLU A 85 -2.53 0.05 -2.95
CA GLU A 85 -3.19 -0.60 -1.82
C GLU A 85 -4.35 -1.49 -2.29
N ALA A 86 -5.20 -1.01 -3.21
CA ALA A 86 -6.32 -1.75 -3.78
C ALA A 86 -5.85 -3.00 -4.52
N LYS A 87 -4.80 -2.89 -5.35
CA LYS A 87 -4.17 -4.04 -6.01
C LYS A 87 -3.78 -5.13 -5.01
N VAL A 88 -3.17 -4.76 -3.88
CA VAL A 88 -2.74 -5.72 -2.85
C VAL A 88 -3.94 -6.33 -2.13
N ALA A 89 -4.88 -5.50 -1.65
CA ALA A 89 -6.06 -5.96 -0.93
C ALA A 89 -6.95 -6.87 -1.79
N CYS A 90 -7.25 -6.48 -3.03
CA CYS A 90 -8.03 -7.30 -3.95
C CYS A 90 -7.28 -8.59 -4.34
N GLY A 91 -5.95 -8.55 -4.48
CA GLY A 91 -5.13 -9.75 -4.69
C GLY A 91 -5.20 -10.74 -3.52
N MET A 92 -5.17 -10.24 -2.28
CA MET A 92 -5.37 -11.06 -1.08
C MET A 92 -6.79 -11.62 -1.01
N ALA A 93 -7.82 -10.80 -1.25
CA ALA A 93 -9.21 -11.22 -1.30
C ALA A 93 -9.40 -12.35 -2.32
N TYR A 94 -8.89 -12.17 -3.54
CA TYR A 94 -8.92 -13.21 -4.56
C TYR A 94 -8.23 -14.50 -4.10
N GLY A 95 -7.08 -14.38 -3.44
CA GLY A 95 -6.38 -15.50 -2.81
C GLY A 95 -7.25 -16.30 -1.83
N TYR A 96 -7.96 -15.63 -0.92
CA TYR A 96 -8.91 -16.27 -0.01
C TYR A 96 -10.10 -16.90 -0.74
N LEU A 97 -10.65 -16.23 -1.75
CA LEU A 97 -11.77 -16.76 -2.51
C LEU A 97 -11.41 -18.04 -3.28
N LYS A 98 -10.14 -18.25 -3.66
CA LYS A 98 -9.68 -19.51 -4.28
C LYS A 98 -9.83 -20.72 -3.36
N THR A 99 -9.83 -20.54 -2.04
CA THR A 99 -10.12 -21.60 -1.06
C THR A 99 -11.59 -21.61 -0.61
N ASN A 100 -12.43 -20.80 -1.25
CA ASN A 100 -13.83 -20.54 -0.87
C ASN A 100 -13.98 -19.92 0.53
N TYR A 101 -12.95 -19.24 1.02
CA TYR A 101 -13.03 -18.45 2.24
C TYR A 101 -13.33 -16.99 1.88
N LYS A 102 -14.36 -16.43 2.51
CA LYS A 102 -14.83 -15.06 2.32
C LYS A 102 -14.33 -14.21 3.48
N ASP A 103 -13.14 -13.64 3.32
CA ASP A 103 -12.55 -12.76 4.32
C ASP A 103 -13.14 -11.35 4.21
N GLU A 104 -14.09 -11.03 5.09
CA GLU A 104 -14.85 -9.78 5.01
C GLU A 104 -13.97 -8.53 5.14
N ASP A 105 -12.95 -8.56 6.01
CA ASP A 105 -12.04 -7.43 6.19
C ASP A 105 -11.24 -7.14 4.91
N THR A 106 -10.69 -8.18 4.28
CA THR A 106 -9.94 -8.00 3.03
C THR A 106 -10.84 -7.58 1.86
N LEU A 107 -12.08 -8.08 1.79
CA LEU A 107 -13.07 -7.65 0.79
C LEU A 107 -13.45 -6.17 0.97
N ASN A 108 -13.75 -5.76 2.22
CA ASN A 108 -14.03 -4.36 2.54
C ASN A 108 -12.87 -3.44 2.14
N LYS A 109 -11.63 -3.85 2.41
CA LYS A 109 -10.43 -3.10 2.00
C LYS A 109 -10.27 -3.03 0.48
N CYS A 110 -10.50 -4.13 -0.23
CA CYS A 110 -10.42 -4.17 -1.69
C CYS A 110 -11.33 -3.12 -2.33
N GLU A 111 -12.63 -3.14 -1.98
CA GLU A 111 -13.61 -2.20 -2.52
C GLU A 111 -13.29 -0.77 -2.11
N CYS A 112 -13.06 -0.53 -0.81
CA CYS A 112 -12.82 0.82 -0.32
C CYS A 112 -11.54 1.46 -0.90
N PHE A 113 -10.44 0.71 -1.03
CA PHE A 113 -9.23 1.26 -1.64
C PHE A 113 -9.41 1.54 -3.14
N HIS A 114 -10.18 0.70 -3.84
CA HIS A 114 -10.53 0.96 -5.23
C HIS A 114 -11.40 2.21 -5.36
N ASP A 115 -12.43 2.37 -4.54
CA ASP A 115 -13.29 3.56 -4.55
C ASP A 115 -12.49 4.84 -4.31
N ARG A 116 -11.54 4.83 -3.35
CA ARG A 116 -10.65 5.97 -3.10
C ARG A 116 -9.74 6.24 -4.29
N MET A 117 -9.21 5.21 -4.93
CA MET A 117 -8.45 5.38 -6.17
C MET A 117 -9.29 6.12 -7.21
N VAL A 118 -10.53 5.68 -7.45
CA VAL A 118 -11.44 6.33 -8.40
C VAL A 118 -11.76 7.77 -7.98
N GLU A 119 -12.02 8.01 -6.69
CA GLU A 119 -12.26 9.36 -6.13
C GLU A 119 -11.12 10.31 -6.48
N TYR A 120 -9.87 9.90 -6.29
CA TYR A 120 -8.70 10.74 -6.57
C TYR A 120 -8.29 10.78 -8.05
N MET A 121 -8.98 10.06 -8.95
CA MET A 121 -8.78 10.18 -10.39
C MET A 121 -9.62 11.33 -11.00
N HIS A 122 -10.70 11.74 -10.33
CA HIS A 122 -11.57 12.86 -10.72
C HIS A 122 -11.20 14.16 -10.02
#